data_AF-A0A957LI24-F1
#
_entry.id   AF-A0A957LI24-F1
#
_cell.length_a   1.000
_cell.length_b   1.000
_cell.length_c   1.000
_cell.angle_alpha   90.00
_cell.angle_beta   90.00
_cell.angle_gamma   90.00
#
_symmetry.space_group_name_H-M   'P 1'
#
loop_
_entity.id
_entity.type
_entity.pdbx_description
1 polymer ?
#
loop_
_entity_poly.entity_id
_entity_poly.type
_entity_poly.pdbx_seq_one_letter_code
_entity_poly.pdbx_strand_id
1 'polypeptide(L)'
;MKKYLNILLALAFVFIPTIAFGQSVNQPTQMASLSIDLWPDYDQPELLVIMTGRLSPETPLPAEITLPLPEQATVNAVARFTTHNVLVDDLTYTAENNQLTFITPDASFQIEYYQPYQNNGSAHEINFSWTAPLAVQQLLITVQEPAAATDFTVSQEVVEVRQNSDNLRYHVLPPLRVNQGDTVLFDVTYGLPEGFLSRPAVEPSSETAAAEPIAAPPTAVASNNGWLYGLGSIMLVFSLVMIGWGVYDRRREKALSKPKRKRTPSFCPKCGQAVKEGAKFCANCGHAFKGIQ
;
A
#
# COMPACT_ATOMS: atom_id res chain seq x y z
N MET A 1 49.73 -46.79 18.63
CA MET A 1 49.35 -45.37 18.83
C MET A 1 49.20 -44.59 17.52
N LYS A 2 50.19 -44.59 16.60
CA LYS A 2 50.10 -43.87 15.30
C LYS A 2 48.96 -44.31 14.36
N LYS A 3 48.52 -45.57 14.41
CA LYS A 3 47.44 -46.09 13.54
C LYS A 3 46.03 -45.64 13.96
N TYR A 4 45.82 -45.35 15.24
CA TYR A 4 44.53 -44.84 15.75
C TYR A 4 44.43 -43.31 15.66
N LEU A 5 45.58 -42.61 15.59
CA LEU A 5 45.63 -41.16 15.39
C LEU A 5 45.12 -40.76 14.00
N ASN A 6 45.43 -41.55 12.97
CA ASN A 6 44.95 -41.29 11.61
C ASN A 6 43.44 -41.58 11.43
N ILE A 7 42.89 -42.52 12.22
CA ILE A 7 41.46 -42.82 12.21
C ILE A 7 40.67 -41.74 12.97
N LEU A 8 41.21 -41.21 14.08
CA LEU A 8 40.64 -40.08 14.81
C LEU A 8 40.66 -38.77 13.99
N LEU A 9 41.69 -38.56 13.17
CA LEU A 9 41.78 -37.38 12.29
C LEU A 9 40.81 -37.49 11.08
N ALA A 10 40.57 -38.71 10.58
CA ALA A 10 39.61 -38.94 9.50
C ALA A 10 38.15 -38.83 9.99
N LEU A 11 37.86 -39.19 11.25
CA LEU A 11 36.52 -39.02 11.84
C LEU A 11 36.18 -37.56 12.18
N ALA A 12 37.20 -36.73 12.44
CA ALA A 12 37.02 -35.31 12.74
C ALA A 12 36.64 -34.45 11.51
N PHE A 13 36.86 -34.96 10.28
CA PHE A 13 36.53 -34.23 9.04
C PHE A 13 35.09 -34.47 8.55
N VAL A 14 34.36 -35.42 9.16
CA VAL A 14 32.96 -35.77 8.76
C VAL A 14 31.91 -34.98 9.56
N PHE A 15 32.32 -34.19 10.55
CA PHE A 15 31.44 -33.33 11.37
C PHE A 15 31.71 -31.83 11.13
N ILE A 16 31.84 -31.40 9.87
CA ILE A 16 31.66 -29.97 9.55
C ILE A 16 30.15 -29.77 9.43
N PRO A 17 29.46 -29.15 10.41
CA PRO A 17 28.06 -28.77 10.20
C PRO A 17 28.04 -27.83 9.01
N THR A 18 27.36 -28.23 7.95
CA THR A 18 27.00 -27.33 6.85
C THR A 18 26.06 -26.30 7.46
N ILE A 19 26.60 -25.17 7.88
CA ILE A 19 25.81 -24.00 8.21
C ILE A 19 25.24 -23.53 6.88
N ALA A 20 24.02 -23.98 6.56
CA ALA A 20 23.25 -23.40 5.49
C ALA A 20 23.03 -21.93 5.86
N PHE A 21 23.70 -21.02 5.16
CA PHE A 21 23.37 -19.61 5.19
C PHE A 21 22.02 -19.44 4.48
N GLY A 22 20.93 -19.77 5.17
CA GLY A 22 19.60 -19.34 4.76
C GLY A 22 19.63 -17.81 4.74
N GLN A 23 19.34 -17.21 3.59
CA GLN A 23 19.13 -15.78 3.52
C GLN A 23 17.93 -15.47 4.44
N SER A 24 18.16 -14.73 5.51
CA SER A 24 17.08 -14.27 6.38
C SER A 24 16.23 -13.29 5.57
N VAL A 25 15.03 -13.72 5.19
CA VAL A 25 14.05 -12.82 4.56
C VAL A 25 13.31 -12.08 5.67
N ASN A 26 13.15 -10.77 5.52
CA ASN A 26 12.52 -9.95 6.55
C ASN A 26 11.00 -10.06 6.47
N GLN A 27 10.36 -10.10 7.64
CA GLN A 27 8.90 -10.08 7.75
C GLN A 27 8.46 -8.67 8.14
N PRO A 28 7.84 -7.89 7.23
CA PRO A 28 7.33 -6.58 7.58
C PRO A 28 6.20 -6.72 8.60
N THR A 29 6.01 -5.71 9.45
CA THR A 29 4.88 -5.65 10.39
C THR A 29 3.85 -4.58 9.99
N GLN A 30 4.21 -3.72 9.03
CA GLN A 30 3.42 -2.55 8.68
C GLN A 30 3.65 -2.08 7.24
N MET A 31 2.57 -1.65 6.61
CA MET A 31 2.56 -0.84 5.39
C MET A 31 2.38 0.65 5.72
N ALA A 32 3.16 1.49 5.05
CA ALA A 32 2.95 2.93 5.08
C ALA A 32 1.65 3.31 4.34
N SER A 33 1.37 2.66 3.22
CA SER A 33 0.12 2.86 2.48
C SER A 33 -0.31 1.61 1.71
N LEU A 34 -1.62 1.48 1.49
CA LEU A 34 -2.21 0.51 0.60
C LEU A 34 -3.36 1.18 -0.17
N SER A 35 -3.36 1.06 -1.50
CA SER A 35 -4.53 1.30 -2.34
C SER A 35 -5.16 -0.05 -2.70
N ILE A 36 -6.48 -0.14 -2.63
CA ILE A 36 -7.26 -1.24 -3.18
C ILE A 36 -8.27 -0.64 -4.16
N ASP A 37 -8.05 -0.87 -5.45
CA ASP A 37 -8.93 -0.43 -6.52
C ASP A 37 -9.75 -1.63 -7.01
N LEU A 38 -11.08 -1.47 -6.98
CA LEU A 38 -12.07 -2.51 -7.31
C LEU A 38 -12.76 -2.15 -8.62
N TRP A 39 -12.49 -2.91 -9.68
CA TRP A 39 -12.97 -2.66 -11.04
C TRP A 39 -13.87 -3.81 -11.51
N PRO A 40 -15.18 -3.74 -11.21
CA PRO A 40 -16.13 -4.74 -11.66
C PRO A 40 -16.46 -4.58 -13.14
N ASP A 41 -16.63 -5.71 -13.84
CA ASP A 41 -17.02 -5.76 -15.26
C ASP A 41 -16.17 -4.82 -16.13
N TYR A 42 -14.86 -4.79 -15.84
CA TYR A 42 -13.94 -3.92 -16.56
C TYR A 42 -13.65 -4.51 -17.94
N ASP A 43 -12.92 -5.61 -17.99
CA ASP A 43 -12.53 -6.31 -19.22
C ASP A 43 -12.94 -7.78 -19.25
N GLN A 44 -13.48 -8.29 -18.15
CA GLN A 44 -14.12 -9.60 -18.03
C GLN A 44 -15.22 -9.56 -16.96
N PRO A 45 -16.19 -10.52 -16.95
CA PRO A 45 -17.34 -10.51 -16.03
C PRO A 45 -16.97 -10.98 -14.62
N GLU A 46 -15.90 -10.42 -14.07
CA GLU A 46 -15.37 -10.67 -12.74
C GLU A 46 -14.92 -9.33 -12.12
N LEU A 47 -14.57 -9.36 -10.83
CA LEU A 47 -14.01 -8.20 -10.16
C LEU A 47 -12.49 -8.22 -10.34
N LEU A 48 -11.94 -7.23 -11.05
CA LEU A 48 -10.51 -6.95 -11.03
C LEU A 48 -10.17 -6.18 -9.75
N VAL A 49 -9.27 -6.75 -8.96
CA VAL A 49 -8.72 -6.12 -7.76
C VAL A 49 -7.27 -5.75 -8.01
N ILE A 50 -6.97 -4.45 -7.91
CA ILE A 50 -5.62 -3.91 -8.04
C ILE A 50 -5.18 -3.40 -6.68
N MET A 51 -4.14 -4.01 -6.12
CA MET A 51 -3.56 -3.61 -4.84
C MET A 51 -2.20 -2.97 -5.06
N THR A 52 -2.04 -1.71 -4.69
CA THR A 52 -0.74 -1.02 -4.70
C THR A 52 -0.29 -0.76 -3.27
N GLY A 53 0.74 -1.49 -2.84
CA GLY A 53 1.25 -1.43 -1.46
C GLY A 53 2.60 -0.73 -1.37
N ARG A 54 2.82 -0.04 -0.25
CA ARG A 54 4.13 0.51 0.14
C ARG A 54 4.46 0.11 1.57
N LEU A 55 5.56 -0.61 1.75
CA LEU A 55 6.11 -0.99 3.05
C LEU A 55 6.56 0.23 3.84
N SER A 56 6.65 0.09 5.17
CA SER A 56 7.24 1.11 6.02
C SER A 56 8.68 1.44 5.56
N PRO A 57 9.13 2.70 5.60
CA PRO A 57 10.51 3.06 5.30
C PRO A 57 11.55 2.35 6.18
N GLU A 58 11.14 1.89 7.37
CA GLU A 58 11.99 1.16 8.32
C GLU A 58 12.02 -0.35 8.06
N THR A 59 11.26 -0.86 7.09
CA THR A 59 11.25 -2.27 6.73
C THR A 59 12.57 -2.65 6.06
N PRO A 60 13.36 -3.59 6.60
CA PRO A 60 14.56 -4.07 5.93
C PRO A 60 14.18 -4.88 4.68
N LEU A 61 14.93 -4.71 3.61
CA LEU A 61 14.71 -5.36 2.31
C LEU A 61 15.84 -6.37 2.01
N PRO A 62 15.58 -7.49 1.31
CA PRO A 62 14.28 -7.90 0.77
C PRO A 62 13.31 -8.32 1.88
N ALA A 63 12.01 -8.17 1.61
CA ALA A 63 10.93 -8.50 2.51
C ALA A 63 9.99 -9.52 1.87
N GLU A 64 9.59 -10.52 2.65
CA GLU A 64 8.53 -11.46 2.27
C GLU A 64 7.18 -10.88 2.67
N ILE A 65 6.21 -10.95 1.77
CA ILE A 65 4.87 -10.44 1.99
C ILE A 65 3.91 -11.57 1.72
N THR A 66 2.99 -11.77 2.66
CA THR A 66 1.87 -12.69 2.52
C THR A 66 0.56 -11.91 2.65
N LEU A 67 -0.26 -11.93 1.60
CA LEU A 67 -1.57 -11.29 1.57
C LEU A 67 -2.67 -12.35 1.46
N PRO A 68 -3.88 -12.08 2.03
CA PRO A 68 -5.03 -12.94 1.76
C PRO A 68 -5.37 -12.90 0.27
N LEU A 69 -5.66 -14.07 -0.29
CA LEU A 69 -6.15 -14.25 -1.65
C LEU A 69 -7.49 -15.00 -1.57
N PRO A 70 -8.60 -14.40 -2.03
CA PRO A 70 -9.92 -15.02 -1.97
C PRO A 70 -9.98 -16.38 -2.65
N GLU A 71 -10.93 -17.22 -2.21
CA GLU A 71 -11.21 -18.49 -2.90
C GLU A 71 -11.53 -18.21 -4.38
N GLN A 72 -10.99 -19.04 -5.27
CA GLN A 72 -11.20 -18.95 -6.73
C GLN A 72 -10.61 -17.70 -7.40
N ALA A 73 -9.85 -16.86 -6.68
CA ALA A 73 -9.17 -15.74 -7.31
C ALA A 73 -8.07 -16.23 -8.27
N THR A 74 -7.95 -15.56 -9.42
CA THR A 74 -6.90 -15.80 -10.41
C THR A 74 -5.93 -14.63 -10.41
N VAL A 75 -4.68 -14.89 -10.03
CA VAL A 75 -3.63 -13.86 -10.04
C VAL A 75 -3.28 -13.50 -11.48
N ASN A 76 -3.38 -12.21 -11.80
CA ASN A 76 -3.02 -11.66 -13.10
C ASN A 76 -1.55 -11.20 -13.13
N ALA A 77 -1.12 -10.45 -12.10
CA ALA A 77 0.23 -9.90 -12.04
C ALA A 77 0.70 -9.68 -10.60
N VAL A 78 2.01 -9.82 -10.37
CA VAL A 78 2.69 -9.45 -9.11
C VAL A 78 3.99 -8.75 -9.47
N ALA A 79 4.02 -7.43 -9.30
CA ALA A 79 5.10 -6.58 -9.77
C ALA A 79 5.65 -5.67 -8.65
N ARG A 80 6.85 -5.15 -8.85
CA ARG A 80 7.47 -4.16 -7.96
C ARG A 80 7.67 -2.82 -8.65
N PHE A 81 7.66 -1.75 -7.87
CA PHE A 81 8.17 -0.46 -8.33
C PHE A 81 9.63 -0.32 -7.92
N THR A 82 10.50 -0.06 -8.89
CA THR A 82 11.90 0.28 -8.60
C THR A 82 12.02 1.61 -7.87
N THR A 83 13.20 1.90 -7.32
CA THR A 83 13.54 3.22 -6.77
C THR A 83 13.34 4.40 -7.73
N HIS A 84 13.26 4.15 -9.04
CA HIS A 84 12.98 5.16 -10.07
C HIS A 84 11.50 5.20 -10.48
N ASN A 85 10.62 4.56 -9.71
CA ASN A 85 9.17 4.49 -9.94
C ASN A 85 8.79 3.82 -11.26
N VAL A 86 9.58 2.84 -11.69
CA VAL A 86 9.27 1.99 -12.85
C VAL A 86 8.65 0.69 -12.35
N LEU A 87 7.49 0.32 -12.89
CA LEU A 87 6.85 -0.96 -12.62
C LEU A 87 7.58 -2.08 -13.38
N VAL A 88 7.99 -3.13 -12.67
CA VAL A 88 8.70 -4.29 -13.22
C VAL A 88 8.00 -5.55 -12.73
N ASP A 89 7.59 -6.39 -13.67
CA ASP A 89 6.97 -7.70 -13.45
C ASP A 89 8.04 -8.79 -13.50
N ASP A 90 8.83 -8.87 -12.44
CA ASP A 90 9.93 -9.84 -12.28
C ASP A 90 9.90 -10.59 -10.95
N LEU A 91 8.81 -10.46 -10.19
CA LEU A 91 8.65 -11.14 -8.91
C LEU A 91 8.12 -12.56 -9.12
N THR A 92 8.72 -13.53 -8.44
CA THR A 92 8.14 -14.86 -8.31
C THR A 92 7.21 -14.88 -7.09
N TYR A 93 6.09 -15.58 -7.23
CA TYR A 93 5.09 -15.71 -6.18
C TYR A 93 4.55 -17.13 -6.05
N THR A 94 3.91 -17.39 -4.91
CA THR A 94 3.15 -18.62 -4.63
C THR A 94 1.74 -18.22 -4.22
N ALA A 95 0.73 -18.82 -4.88
CA ALA A 95 -0.68 -18.60 -4.61
C ALA A 95 -1.32 -19.93 -4.18
N GLU A 96 -1.32 -20.18 -2.87
CA GLU A 96 -1.80 -21.44 -2.28
C GLU A 96 -2.47 -21.15 -0.93
N ASN A 97 -3.39 -22.02 -0.49
CA ASN A 97 -4.03 -21.90 0.84
C ASN A 97 -4.62 -20.51 1.12
N ASN A 98 -5.31 -19.94 0.12
CA ASN A 98 -5.94 -18.61 0.19
C ASN A 98 -4.97 -17.48 0.52
N GLN A 99 -3.71 -17.63 0.12
CA GLN A 99 -2.66 -16.67 0.37
C GLN A 99 -1.82 -16.48 -0.88
N LEU A 100 -1.42 -15.22 -1.11
CA LEU A 100 -0.42 -14.84 -2.09
C LEU A 100 0.85 -14.46 -1.34
N THR A 101 1.93 -15.20 -1.56
CA THR A 101 3.25 -14.96 -0.95
C THR A 101 4.28 -14.63 -2.01
N PHE A 102 5.07 -13.59 -1.78
CA PHE A 102 6.16 -13.17 -2.67
C PHE A 102 7.25 -12.44 -1.88
N ILE A 103 8.45 -12.36 -2.45
CA ILE A 103 9.57 -11.61 -1.88
C ILE A 103 9.85 -10.40 -2.76
N THR A 104 9.81 -9.20 -2.18
CA THR A 104 10.13 -7.96 -2.90
C THR A 104 11.48 -7.38 -2.47
N PRO A 105 12.37 -7.00 -3.42
CA PRO A 105 13.60 -6.28 -3.12
C PRO A 105 13.37 -4.77 -2.92
N ASP A 106 12.22 -4.24 -3.33
CA ASP A 106 11.83 -2.83 -3.21
C ASP A 106 10.66 -2.64 -2.26
N ALA A 107 10.52 -1.42 -1.74
CA ALA A 107 9.49 -1.08 -0.75
C ALA A 107 8.07 -0.95 -1.33
N SER A 108 7.88 -1.03 -2.64
CA SER A 108 6.59 -0.80 -3.29
C SER A 108 6.28 -1.88 -4.31
N PHE A 109 5.03 -2.34 -4.32
CA PHE A 109 4.57 -3.45 -5.14
C PHE A 109 3.15 -3.21 -5.66
N GLN A 110 2.79 -3.91 -6.72
CA GLN A 110 1.45 -3.96 -7.29
C GLN A 110 1.05 -5.42 -7.49
N ILE A 111 -0.18 -5.73 -7.12
CA ILE A 111 -0.79 -7.04 -7.32
C ILE A 111 -2.10 -6.84 -8.04
N GLU A 112 -2.35 -7.68 -9.02
CA GLU A 112 -3.62 -7.73 -9.74
C GLU A 112 -4.14 -9.15 -9.69
N TYR A 113 -5.40 -9.30 -9.33
CA TYR A 113 -6.11 -10.57 -9.43
C TYR A 113 -7.57 -10.35 -9.77
N TYR A 114 -8.16 -11.33 -10.42
CA TYR A 114 -9.58 -11.40 -10.67
C TYR A 114 -10.22 -12.31 -9.64
N GLN A 115 -11.42 -11.95 -9.18
CA GLN A 115 -12.25 -12.82 -8.35
C GLN A 115 -13.69 -12.85 -8.87
N PRO A 116 -14.36 -14.01 -8.84
CA PRO A 116 -15.77 -14.08 -9.15
C PRO A 116 -16.59 -13.37 -8.07
N TYR A 117 -17.76 -12.87 -8.46
CA TYR A 117 -18.77 -12.32 -7.56
C TYR A 117 -20.17 -12.74 -8.02
N GLN A 118 -21.19 -12.45 -7.22
CA GLN A 118 -22.55 -12.93 -7.49
C GLN A 118 -23.30 -11.98 -8.43
N ASN A 119 -24.01 -12.54 -9.39
CA ASN A 119 -24.99 -11.81 -10.19
C ASN A 119 -26.27 -12.64 -10.37
N ASN A 120 -27.38 -11.94 -10.62
CA ASN A 120 -28.68 -12.52 -10.90
C ASN A 120 -29.30 -11.76 -12.08
N GLY A 121 -29.03 -12.26 -13.30
CA GLY A 121 -29.37 -11.54 -14.53
C GLY A 121 -28.64 -10.21 -14.57
N SER A 122 -29.38 -9.11 -14.66
CA SER A 122 -28.81 -7.76 -14.69
C SER A 122 -28.49 -7.18 -13.32
N ALA A 123 -28.79 -7.85 -12.21
CA ALA A 123 -28.48 -7.37 -10.87
C ALA A 123 -27.15 -7.96 -10.39
N HIS A 124 -26.19 -7.10 -10.05
CA HIS A 124 -24.86 -7.48 -9.63
C HIS A 124 -24.62 -7.09 -8.17
N GLU A 125 -23.98 -7.99 -7.42
CA GLU A 125 -23.71 -7.80 -6.00
C GLU A 125 -22.29 -8.29 -5.64
N ILE A 126 -21.50 -7.39 -5.06
CA ILE A 126 -20.14 -7.66 -4.63
C ILE A 126 -20.09 -7.46 -3.12
N ASN A 127 -19.86 -8.55 -2.40
CA ASN A 127 -19.64 -8.55 -0.96
C ASN A 127 -18.12 -8.50 -0.73
N PHE A 128 -17.54 -7.30 -0.66
CA PHE A 128 -16.10 -7.17 -0.49
C PHE A 128 -15.69 -7.40 0.97
N SER A 129 -14.67 -8.22 1.18
CA SER A 129 -14.10 -8.51 2.50
C SER A 129 -12.58 -8.66 2.38
N TRP A 130 -11.84 -7.88 3.17
CA TRP A 130 -10.39 -7.94 3.20
C TRP A 130 -9.87 -7.80 4.63
N THR A 131 -9.13 -8.80 5.09
CA THR A 131 -8.50 -8.81 6.43
C THR A 131 -7.04 -8.42 6.32
N ALA A 132 -6.63 -7.39 7.05
CA ALA A 132 -5.29 -6.83 6.97
C ALA A 132 -4.25 -7.78 7.60
N PRO A 133 -3.31 -8.37 6.82
CA PRO A 133 -2.27 -9.24 7.37
C PRO A 133 -1.18 -8.43 8.10
N LEU A 134 -1.11 -7.13 7.83
CA LEU A 134 -0.17 -6.16 8.38
C LEU A 134 -0.94 -4.91 8.79
N ALA A 135 -0.44 -4.15 9.76
CA ALA A 135 -1.00 -2.83 10.03
C ALA A 135 -0.82 -1.91 8.81
N VAL A 136 -1.82 -1.10 8.47
CA VAL A 136 -1.78 -0.14 7.36
C VAL A 136 -2.01 1.26 7.90
N GLN A 137 -1.01 2.15 7.75
CA GLN A 137 -1.15 3.52 8.25
C GLN A 137 -2.19 4.31 7.45
N GLN A 138 -2.25 4.10 6.14
CA GLN A 138 -3.20 4.73 5.23
C GLN A 138 -3.70 3.72 4.18
N LEU A 139 -4.92 3.25 4.36
CA LEU A 139 -5.67 2.48 3.39
C LEU A 139 -6.59 3.42 2.61
N LEU A 140 -6.53 3.32 1.28
CA LEU A 140 -7.47 3.95 0.36
C LEU A 140 -8.17 2.86 -0.43
N ILE A 141 -9.50 2.97 -0.54
CA ILE A 141 -10.29 2.06 -1.37
C ILE A 141 -11.03 2.90 -2.40
N THR A 142 -10.95 2.48 -3.65
CA THR A 142 -11.69 3.07 -4.76
C THR A 142 -12.51 2.00 -5.45
N VAL A 143 -13.77 2.29 -5.73
CA VAL A 143 -14.64 1.42 -6.53
C VAL A 143 -14.93 2.09 -7.86
N GLN A 144 -14.57 1.45 -8.96
CA GLN A 144 -14.94 1.91 -10.29
C GLN A 144 -16.40 1.54 -10.57
N GLU A 145 -17.16 2.49 -11.11
CA GLU A 145 -18.52 2.26 -11.55
C GLU A 145 -18.53 1.85 -13.03
N PRO A 146 -19.06 0.66 -13.38
CA PRO A 146 -19.12 0.20 -14.77
C PRO A 146 -19.80 1.19 -15.71
N ALA A 147 -19.32 1.30 -16.95
CA ALA A 147 -19.75 2.36 -17.88
C ALA A 147 -21.26 2.38 -18.20
N ALA A 148 -21.95 1.24 -18.10
CA ALA A 148 -23.39 1.11 -18.31
C ALA A 148 -24.16 0.75 -17.03
N ALA A 149 -23.56 0.98 -15.85
CA ALA A 149 -24.19 0.69 -14.58
C ALA A 149 -25.43 1.57 -14.35
N THR A 150 -26.49 0.98 -13.82
CA THR A 150 -27.64 1.70 -13.24
C THR A 150 -27.71 1.45 -11.74
N ASP A 151 -28.34 2.36 -11.01
CA ASP A 151 -28.59 2.20 -9.57
C ASP A 151 -27.32 1.81 -8.77
N PHE A 152 -26.17 2.32 -9.17
CA PHE A 152 -24.89 1.99 -8.54
C PHE A 152 -24.84 2.51 -7.11
N THR A 153 -24.55 1.63 -6.16
CA THR A 153 -24.39 1.97 -4.76
C THR A 153 -23.19 1.29 -4.14
N VAL A 154 -22.58 1.99 -3.18
CA VAL A 154 -21.59 1.45 -2.24
C VAL A 154 -22.19 1.64 -0.85
N SER A 155 -22.21 0.59 -0.04
CA SER A 155 -22.81 0.62 1.31
C SER A 155 -22.07 1.53 2.30
N GLN A 156 -20.83 1.89 2.01
CA GLN A 156 -20.03 2.84 2.79
C GLN A 156 -20.22 4.28 2.30
N GLU A 157 -19.92 5.24 3.17
CA GLU A 157 -19.88 6.65 2.78
C GLU A 157 -18.85 6.85 1.64
N VAL A 158 -19.27 7.54 0.58
CA VAL A 158 -18.38 7.95 -0.52
C VAL A 158 -18.01 9.41 -0.28
N VAL A 159 -16.72 9.70 -0.11
CA VAL A 159 -16.24 11.06 0.17
C VAL A 159 -15.96 11.86 -1.09
N GLU A 160 -15.71 11.17 -2.21
CA GLU A 160 -15.40 11.78 -3.49
C GLU A 160 -15.84 10.84 -4.62
N VAL A 161 -16.43 11.41 -5.67
CA VAL A 161 -16.60 10.72 -6.96
C VAL A 161 -15.74 11.43 -7.99
N ARG A 162 -14.73 10.73 -8.50
CA ARG A 162 -13.81 11.25 -9.51
C ARG A 162 -14.16 10.68 -10.87
N GLN A 163 -13.95 11.46 -11.92
CA GLN A 163 -13.93 10.95 -13.29
C GLN A 163 -12.48 10.94 -13.79
N ASN A 164 -11.99 9.79 -14.23
CA ASN A 164 -10.63 9.65 -14.73
C ASN A 164 -10.57 9.82 -16.26
N SER A 165 -9.37 9.71 -16.83
CA SER A 165 -9.13 9.89 -18.27
C SER A 165 -9.80 8.85 -19.18
N ASP A 166 -10.26 7.73 -18.62
CA ASP A 166 -11.05 6.71 -19.31
C ASP A 166 -12.56 7.03 -19.31
N ASN A 167 -12.95 8.20 -18.80
CA ASN A 167 -14.33 8.66 -18.64
C ASN A 167 -15.18 7.84 -17.67
N LEU A 168 -14.59 6.90 -16.93
CA LEU A 168 -15.29 6.13 -15.90
C LEU A 168 -15.36 6.90 -14.58
N ARG A 169 -16.35 6.59 -13.76
CA ARG A 169 -16.52 7.17 -12.42
C ARG A 169 -15.87 6.27 -11.38
N TYR A 170 -15.23 6.90 -10.41
CA TYR A 170 -14.48 6.26 -9.33
C TYR A 170 -14.96 6.80 -8.00
N HIS A 171 -15.57 5.93 -7.21
CA HIS A 171 -16.12 6.21 -5.89
C HIS A 171 -15.04 5.96 -4.84
N VAL A 172 -14.58 7.03 -4.20
CA VAL A 172 -13.49 6.99 -3.22
C VAL A 172 -14.10 6.90 -1.82
N LEU A 173 -13.70 5.89 -1.07
CA LEU A 173 -14.07 5.73 0.33
C LEU A 173 -13.17 6.58 1.26
N PRO A 174 -13.64 6.95 2.46
CA PRO A 174 -12.83 7.63 3.45
C PRO A 174 -11.51 6.88 3.69
N PRO A 175 -10.35 7.57 3.68
CA PRO A 175 -9.09 6.94 4.04
C PRO A 175 -9.14 6.37 5.46
N LEU A 176 -8.67 5.12 5.62
CA LEU A 176 -8.70 4.41 6.89
C LEU A 176 -7.28 4.16 7.41
N ARG A 177 -7.15 4.12 8.73
CA ARG A 177 -6.03 3.45 9.39
C ARG A 177 -6.52 2.09 9.84
N VAL A 178 -5.79 1.04 9.53
CA VAL A 178 -6.21 -0.36 9.78
C VAL A 178 -5.14 -1.07 10.60
N ASN A 179 -5.52 -1.74 11.68
CA ASN A 179 -4.59 -2.55 12.45
C ASN A 179 -4.46 -3.93 11.83
N GLN A 180 -3.38 -4.65 12.16
CA GLN A 180 -3.25 -6.05 11.78
C GLN A 180 -4.42 -6.87 12.34
N GLY A 181 -5.03 -7.68 11.49
CA GLY A 181 -6.18 -8.52 11.82
C GLY A 181 -7.54 -7.83 11.70
N ASP A 182 -7.59 -6.51 11.52
CA ASP A 182 -8.84 -5.81 11.24
C ASP A 182 -9.37 -6.20 9.85
N THR A 183 -10.69 -6.34 9.73
CA THR A 183 -11.38 -6.65 8.47
C THR A 183 -12.12 -5.42 7.96
N VAL A 184 -11.90 -5.08 6.69
CA VAL A 184 -12.68 -4.09 5.95
C VAL A 184 -13.73 -4.82 5.13
N LEU A 185 -15.00 -4.43 5.29
CA LEU A 185 -16.12 -5.04 4.61
C LEU A 185 -17.13 -4.00 4.12
N PHE A 186 -17.65 -4.21 2.92
CA PHE A 186 -18.72 -3.40 2.34
C PHE A 186 -19.28 -4.07 1.09
N ASP A 187 -20.52 -3.72 0.79
CA ASP A 187 -21.23 -4.16 -0.41
C ASP A 187 -21.21 -3.10 -1.50
N VAL A 188 -21.14 -3.57 -2.75
CA VAL A 188 -21.35 -2.80 -3.97
C VAL A 188 -22.48 -3.46 -4.75
N THR A 189 -23.47 -2.67 -5.18
CA THR A 189 -24.57 -3.16 -6.01
C THR A 189 -24.79 -2.26 -7.21
N TYR A 190 -25.21 -2.85 -8.31
CA TYR A 190 -25.58 -2.12 -9.52
C TYR A 190 -26.40 -2.99 -10.47
N GLY A 191 -27.14 -2.35 -11.36
CA GLY A 191 -27.71 -2.96 -12.55
C GLY A 191 -26.71 -2.90 -13.70
N LEU A 192 -26.55 -3.98 -14.48
CA LEU A 192 -25.75 -3.99 -15.69
C LEU A 192 -26.42 -4.86 -16.77
N PRO A 193 -26.50 -4.40 -18.04
CA PRO A 193 -26.98 -5.25 -19.13
C PRO A 193 -26.09 -6.49 -19.32
N GLU A 194 -26.70 -7.62 -19.65
CA GLU A 194 -25.99 -8.88 -19.86
C GLU A 194 -24.89 -8.75 -20.92
N GLY A 195 -23.68 -9.23 -20.60
CA GLY A 195 -22.52 -9.20 -21.48
C GLY A 195 -21.85 -7.83 -21.65
N PHE A 196 -22.29 -6.79 -20.95
CA PHE A 196 -21.65 -5.48 -21.02
C PHE A 196 -20.35 -5.45 -20.19
N LEU A 197 -19.31 -4.83 -20.73
CA LEU A 197 -18.03 -4.58 -20.07
C LEU A 197 -17.60 -3.13 -20.31
N SER A 198 -16.92 -2.52 -19.34
CA SER A 198 -16.43 -1.14 -19.46
C SER A 198 -15.33 -1.00 -20.53
N ARG A 199 -14.56 -2.07 -20.76
CA ARG A 199 -13.49 -2.23 -21.74
C ARG A 199 -13.45 -3.68 -22.25
N PRO A 200 -14.33 -4.07 -23.17
CA PRO A 200 -14.30 -5.41 -23.74
C PRO A 200 -12.95 -5.70 -24.41
N ALA A 201 -12.50 -6.95 -24.32
CA ALA A 201 -11.34 -7.41 -25.07
C ALA A 201 -11.54 -7.11 -26.56
N VAL A 202 -10.56 -6.46 -27.19
CA VAL A 202 -10.57 -6.26 -28.64
C VAL A 202 -10.24 -7.61 -29.26
N GLU A 203 -11.25 -8.36 -29.68
CA GLU A 203 -11.00 -9.53 -30.52
C GLU A 203 -10.36 -9.06 -31.84
N PRO A 204 -9.24 -9.65 -32.29
CA PRO A 204 -8.73 -9.39 -33.62
C PRO A 204 -9.81 -9.86 -34.60
N SER A 205 -10.46 -8.91 -35.26
CA SER A 205 -11.44 -9.18 -36.29
C SER A 205 -10.83 -10.15 -37.30
N SER A 206 -11.35 -11.37 -37.34
CA SER A 206 -11.05 -12.33 -38.40
C SER A 206 -11.76 -11.90 -39.68
N GLU A 207 -11.43 -10.73 -40.21
CA GLU A 207 -11.70 -10.40 -41.60
C GLU A 207 -10.75 -11.21 -42.47
N THR A 208 -11.17 -12.44 -42.78
CA THR A 208 -10.69 -13.12 -43.98
C THR A 208 -11.28 -12.40 -45.19
N ALA A 209 -10.72 -11.24 -45.53
CA ALA A 209 -10.82 -10.67 -46.85
C ALA A 209 -9.56 -11.08 -47.61
N ALA A 210 -9.75 -11.89 -48.66
CA ALA A 210 -8.69 -12.32 -49.56
C ALA A 210 -7.96 -11.09 -50.13
N ALA A 211 -6.69 -10.91 -49.74
CA ALA A 211 -5.83 -9.86 -50.26
C ALA A 211 -5.14 -10.34 -51.55
N GLU A 212 -5.38 -9.64 -52.67
CA GLU A 212 -4.42 -9.54 -53.77
C GLU A 212 -3.28 -8.59 -53.37
N PRO A 213 -2.05 -8.77 -53.91
CA PRO A 213 -0.86 -8.30 -53.23
C PRO A 213 -0.31 -6.94 -53.74
N ILE A 214 0.47 -6.33 -52.83
CA ILE A 214 1.57 -5.35 -52.98
C ILE A 214 1.22 -3.86 -52.76
N ALA A 215 1.60 -3.35 -51.58
CA ALA A 215 2.70 -2.36 -51.41
C ALA A 215 3.05 -2.18 -49.91
N ALA A 216 4.34 -2.14 -49.59
CA ALA A 216 4.88 -1.96 -48.24
C ALA A 216 4.98 -0.47 -47.83
N PRO A 217 5.39 -0.13 -46.59
CA PRO A 217 4.51 0.19 -45.47
C PRO A 217 4.50 1.69 -45.11
N PRO A 218 3.48 2.24 -44.43
CA PRO A 218 3.69 3.39 -43.59
C PRO A 218 4.11 2.91 -42.19
N THR A 219 5.25 3.44 -41.76
CA THR A 219 5.69 3.72 -40.38
C THR A 219 4.76 3.27 -39.26
N ALA A 220 5.32 2.46 -38.36
CA ALA A 220 4.76 2.12 -37.05
C ALA A 220 4.19 3.38 -36.36
N VAL A 221 2.87 3.42 -36.21
CA VAL A 221 2.22 4.30 -35.26
C VAL A 221 2.58 3.77 -33.88
N ALA A 222 3.40 4.52 -33.14
CA ALA A 222 3.67 4.23 -31.75
C ALA A 222 2.32 4.09 -31.01
N SER A 223 2.07 2.92 -30.42
CA SER A 223 0.90 2.76 -29.56
C SER A 223 1.06 3.70 -28.37
N ASN A 224 0.19 4.71 -28.34
CA ASN A 224 0.00 5.56 -27.18
C ASN A 224 -0.59 4.69 -26.06
N ASN A 225 0.30 4.14 -25.24
CA ASN A 225 -0.03 3.44 -24.01
C ASN A 225 -0.47 4.47 -22.94
N GLY A 226 -1.66 5.05 -23.14
CA GLY A 226 -2.25 6.10 -22.29
C GLY A 226 -2.56 5.68 -20.85
N TRP A 227 -2.50 4.39 -20.52
CA TRP A 227 -2.63 3.90 -19.14
C TRP A 227 -1.48 4.35 -18.21
N LEU A 228 -0.31 4.70 -18.77
CA LEU A 228 0.84 5.21 -18.01
C LEU A 228 0.66 6.64 -17.47
N TYR A 229 -0.30 7.42 -17.99
CA TYR A 229 -0.55 8.79 -17.53
C TYR A 229 -1.72 8.89 -16.52
N GLY A 230 -2.57 7.88 -16.44
CA GLY A 230 -3.61 7.77 -15.40
C GLY A 230 -3.01 7.60 -14.01
N LEU A 231 -2.07 6.66 -13.85
CA LEU A 231 -1.39 6.38 -12.57
C LEU A 231 -0.39 7.49 -12.18
N GLY A 232 0.28 8.09 -13.15
CA GLY A 232 1.24 9.18 -12.92
C GLY A 232 0.59 10.45 -12.35
N SER A 233 -0.64 10.77 -12.76
CA SER A 233 -1.36 11.95 -12.28
C SER A 233 -1.90 11.78 -10.85
N ILE A 234 -2.36 10.58 -10.48
CA ILE A 234 -2.78 10.23 -9.12
C ILE A 234 -1.58 10.27 -8.17
N MET A 235 -0.43 9.72 -8.58
CA MET A 235 0.81 9.78 -7.80
C MET A 235 1.36 11.20 -7.67
N LEU A 236 1.17 12.06 -8.68
CA LEU A 236 1.56 13.47 -8.62
C LEU A 236 0.67 14.26 -7.64
N VAL A 237 -0.65 14.07 -7.70
CA VAL A 237 -1.58 14.71 -6.74
C VAL A 237 -1.33 14.20 -5.32
N PHE A 238 -1.14 12.89 -5.14
CA PHE A 238 -0.82 12.30 -3.84
C PHE A 238 0.54 12.80 -3.30
N SER A 239 1.55 12.92 -4.17
CA SER A 239 2.85 13.51 -3.80
C SER A 239 2.74 14.97 -3.41
N LEU A 240 1.94 15.77 -4.13
CA LEU A 240 1.71 17.19 -3.81
C LEU A 240 0.95 17.35 -2.49
N VAL A 241 -0.04 16.49 -2.21
CA VAL A 241 -0.75 16.44 -0.93
C VAL A 241 0.19 16.03 0.20
N MET A 242 1.04 15.01 0.00
CA MET A 242 2.02 14.55 1.00
C MET A 242 3.11 15.60 1.29
N ILE A 243 3.60 16.30 0.27
CA ILE A 243 4.55 17.42 0.44
C ILE A 243 3.85 18.58 1.16
N GLY A 244 2.62 18.92 0.78
CA GLY A 244 1.82 19.96 1.43
C GLY A 244 1.58 19.65 2.91
N TRP A 245 1.23 18.41 3.24
CA TRP A 245 0.96 17.98 4.60
C TRP A 245 2.24 17.90 5.44
N GLY A 246 3.35 17.38 4.89
CA GLY A 246 4.64 17.36 5.56
C GLY A 246 5.22 18.76 5.83
N VAL A 247 5.00 19.71 4.92
CA VAL A 247 5.38 21.12 5.15
C VAL A 247 4.46 21.78 6.19
N TYR A 248 3.16 21.48 6.18
CA TYR A 248 2.21 21.97 7.18
C TYR A 248 2.57 21.48 8.59
N ASP A 249 2.86 20.20 8.76
CA ASP A 249 3.16 19.61 10.07
C ASP A 249 4.51 20.08 10.61
N ARG A 250 5.55 20.18 9.76
CA ARG A 250 6.84 20.79 10.15
C ARG A 250 6.71 22.25 10.57
N ARG A 251 5.80 23.02 9.95
CA ARG A 251 5.52 24.40 10.37
C ARG A 251 4.79 24.43 11.71
N ARG A 252 3.88 23.48 11.95
CA ARG A 252 3.16 23.34 13.22
C ARG A 252 4.11 22.98 14.35
N GLU A 253 5.03 22.05 14.14
CA GLU A 253 6.08 21.71 15.11
C GLU A 253 7.01 22.89 15.40
N LYS A 254 7.42 23.67 14.38
CA LYS A 254 8.22 24.89 14.60
C LYS A 254 7.45 26.01 15.30
N ALA A 255 6.14 26.09 15.09
CA ALA A 255 5.27 27.05 15.78
C ALA A 255 4.99 26.65 17.24
N LEU A 256 4.92 25.35 17.55
CA LEU A 256 4.78 24.83 18.91
C LEU A 256 6.10 24.69 19.67
N SER A 257 7.24 24.50 18.98
CA SER A 257 8.58 24.53 19.57
C SER A 257 9.11 25.95 19.70
N LYS A 258 8.33 26.82 20.35
CA LYS A 258 8.94 28.01 20.97
C LYS A 258 10.00 27.51 21.95
N PRO A 259 11.25 28.00 21.90
CA PRO A 259 12.27 27.56 22.84
C PRO A 259 11.79 27.91 24.25
N LYS A 260 11.57 26.89 25.09
CA LYS A 260 11.48 27.10 26.54
C LYS A 260 12.79 27.78 26.95
N ARG A 261 12.74 29.08 27.26
CA ARG A 261 13.83 29.78 27.94
C ARG A 261 14.23 28.92 29.13
N LYS A 262 15.43 28.35 29.12
CA LYS A 262 16.05 27.80 30.34
C LYS A 262 16.14 28.97 31.32
N ARG A 263 15.21 29.03 32.25
CA ARG A 263 15.22 30.03 33.33
C ARG A 263 16.24 29.58 34.36
N THR A 264 17.20 30.46 34.62
CA THR A 264 18.24 30.28 35.62
C THR A 264 17.60 30.08 36.99
N PRO A 265 18.07 29.14 37.83
CA PRO A 265 17.55 28.98 39.18
C PRO A 265 17.78 30.26 39.99
N SER A 266 16.72 30.78 40.62
CA SER A 266 16.78 31.90 41.56
C SER A 266 17.24 31.41 42.94
N PHE A 267 18.16 32.15 43.57
CA PHE A 267 18.67 31.85 44.91
C PHE A 267 18.10 32.80 45.96
N CYS A 268 17.96 32.33 47.20
CA CYS A 268 17.51 33.17 48.30
C CYS A 268 18.58 34.22 48.63
N PRO A 269 18.27 35.52 48.66
CA PRO A 269 19.26 36.57 48.93
C PRO A 269 19.75 36.56 50.38
N LYS A 270 19.03 35.88 51.30
CA LYS A 270 19.38 35.82 52.71
C LYS A 270 20.31 34.66 53.07
N CYS A 271 20.13 33.49 52.44
CA CYS A 271 20.88 32.28 52.80
C CYS A 271 21.55 31.56 51.61
N GLY A 272 21.39 32.06 50.39
CA GLY A 272 22.02 31.50 49.19
C GLY A 272 21.44 30.18 48.68
N GLN A 273 20.44 29.60 49.36
CA GLN A 273 19.83 28.33 48.91
C GLN A 273 19.03 28.51 47.62
N ALA A 274 19.07 27.52 46.73
CA ALA A 274 18.23 27.50 45.54
C ALA A 274 16.73 27.47 45.91
N VAL A 275 15.94 28.28 45.22
CA VAL A 275 14.51 28.46 45.48
C VAL A 275 13.72 27.99 44.27
N LYS A 276 12.66 27.20 44.50
CA LYS A 276 11.71 26.80 43.45
C LYS A 276 10.92 28.01 42.94
N GLU A 277 10.67 28.05 41.64
CA GLU A 277 9.92 29.14 40.99
C GLU A 277 8.53 29.27 41.62
N GLY A 278 8.13 30.50 41.97
CA GLY A 278 6.84 30.79 42.62
C GLY A 278 6.76 30.53 44.13
N ALA A 279 7.86 30.16 44.79
CA ALA A 279 7.88 30.02 46.25
C ALA A 279 7.59 31.36 46.93
N LYS A 280 6.63 31.40 47.87
CA LYS A 280 6.30 32.59 48.67
C LYS A 280 7.30 32.83 49.81
N PHE A 281 8.01 31.78 50.23
CA PHE A 281 9.01 31.82 51.28
C PHE A 281 10.12 30.78 51.03
N CYS A 282 11.31 31.02 51.58
CA CYS A 282 12.42 30.08 51.53
C CYS A 282 12.19 28.91 52.49
N ALA A 283 12.20 27.68 51.98
CA ALA A 283 12.01 26.47 52.79
C ALA A 283 13.13 26.22 53.81
N ASN A 284 14.31 26.83 53.63
CA ASN A 284 15.45 26.62 54.53
C ASN A 284 15.50 27.65 55.67
N CYS A 285 15.21 28.93 55.40
CA CYS A 285 15.41 30.01 56.38
C CYS A 285 14.16 30.85 56.66
N GLY A 286 13.02 30.54 56.04
CA GLY A 286 11.74 31.23 56.27
C GLY A 286 11.64 32.64 55.68
N HIS A 287 12.63 33.10 54.91
CA HIS A 287 12.58 34.42 54.29
C HIS A 287 11.44 34.52 53.26
N ALA A 288 10.53 35.48 53.43
CA ALA A 288 9.41 35.70 52.53
C ALA A 288 9.84 36.46 51.27
N PHE A 289 9.42 35.98 50.10
CA PHE A 289 9.61 36.66 48.82
C PHE A 289 8.37 37.52 48.55
N LYS A 290 8.53 38.84 48.45
CA LYS A 290 7.42 39.73 48.04
C LYS A 290 7.05 39.39 46.60
N GLY A 291 5.86 38.82 46.39
CA GLY A 291 5.35 38.51 45.05
C GLY A 291 5.23 39.78 44.23
N ILE A 292 5.93 39.81 43.10
CA ILE A 292 5.67 40.79 42.02
C ILE A 292 4.49 40.19 41.24
N GLN A 293 3.38 40.94 41.16
CA GLN A 293 2.27 40.61 40.24
C GLN A 293 2.75 40.67 38.79
#